data_AF-A0A259T3B9-F1
#
_entry.id   AF-A0A259T3B9-F1
#
_cell.length_a   1.000
_cell.length_b   1.000
_cell.length_c   1.000
_cell.angle_alpha   90.00
_cell.angle_beta   90.00
_cell.angle_gamma   90.00
#
_symmetry.space_group_name_H-M   'P 1'
#
loop_
_entity.id
_entity.type
_entity.pdbx_description
1 polymer ?
#
loop_
_entity_poly.entity_id
_entity_poly.type
_entity_poly.pdbx_seq_one_letter_code
_entity_poly.pdbx_strand_id
1 'polypeptide(L)'
;MTKWTMKSLSVLVIFTLLNQFIFSCIYLSDQLYKFSYPWGDVYWIGTGLIGIIIGIIGVISLGSRMLFSIISILEILWGVGLLALLFLALGITSM
;
A
#
# COMPACT_ATOMS: atom_id res chain seq x y z
N MET A 1 -22.05 -8.58 9.52
CA MET A 1 -21.17 -9.01 8.40
C MET A 1 -21.36 -10.49 8.12
N THR A 2 -21.52 -10.90 6.87
CA THR A 2 -21.62 -12.34 6.53
C THR A 2 -20.23 -13.00 6.51
N LYS A 3 -20.16 -14.32 6.71
CA LYS A 3 -18.90 -15.09 6.61
C LYS A 3 -18.20 -14.90 5.26
N TRP A 4 -18.97 -14.69 4.18
CA TRP A 4 -18.44 -14.42 2.85
C TRP A 4 -17.77 -13.05 2.76
N THR A 5 -18.43 -12.00 3.25
CA THR A 5 -17.87 -10.64 3.25
C THR A 5 -16.55 -10.56 4.01
N MET A 6 -16.46 -11.24 5.16
CA MET A 6 -15.23 -11.35 5.96
C MET A 6 -14.10 -12.03 5.19
N LYS A 7 -14.38 -13.13 4.49
CA LYS A 7 -13.38 -13.84 3.67
C LYS A 7 -12.88 -12.98 2.52
N SER A 8 -13.80 -12.32 1.80
CA SER A 8 -13.44 -11.44 0.69
C SER A 8 -12.56 -10.28 1.14
N LEU A 9 -12.84 -9.68 2.30
CA LEU A 9 -12.01 -8.62 2.87
C LEU A 9 -10.63 -9.12 3.31
N SER A 10 -10.54 -10.30 3.93
CA SER A 10 -9.25 -10.89 4.27
C SER A 10 -8.38 -11.14 3.03
N VAL A 11 -9.00 -11.60 1.93
CA VAL A 11 -8.30 -11.78 0.66
C VAL A 11 -7.87 -10.44 0.08
N LEU A 12 -8.75 -9.43 0.12
CA LEU A 12 -8.46 -8.09 -0.38
C LEU A 12 -7.25 -7.47 0.31
N VAL A 13 -7.19 -7.51 1.65
CA VAL A 13 -6.06 -7.03 2.48
C VAL A 13 -4.73 -7.69 2.09
N ILE A 14 -4.75 -8.99 1.80
CA ILE A 14 -3.53 -9.70 1.37
C ILE A 14 -3.11 -9.26 -0.03
N PHE A 15 -4.06 -9.13 -0.96
CA PHE A 15 -3.77 -8.68 -2.33
C PHE A 15 -3.24 -7.26 -2.38
N THR A 16 -3.79 -6.35 -1.58
CA THR A 16 -3.32 -4.96 -1.52
C THR A 16 -1.95 -4.85 -0.89
N LEU A 17 -1.67 -5.61 0.18
CA LEU A 17 -0.33 -5.67 0.77
C LEU A 17 0.72 -6.17 -0.25
N LEU A 18 0.40 -7.23 -1.00
CA LEU A 18 1.27 -7.75 -2.06
C LEU A 18 1.47 -6.71 -3.17
N ASN A 19 0.41 -6.00 -3.57
CA ASN A 19 0.51 -4.94 -4.57
C ASN A 19 1.43 -3.80 -4.09
N GLN A 20 1.28 -3.35 -2.84
CA GLN A 20 2.18 -2.37 -2.24
C GLN A 20 3.63 -2.86 -2.21
N PHE A 21 3.86 -4.12 -1.85
CA PHE A 21 5.20 -4.71 -1.86
C PHE A 21 5.81 -4.72 -3.27
N ILE A 22 5.06 -5.17 -4.29
CA ILE A 22 5.52 -5.19 -5.69
C ILE A 22 5.89 -3.78 -6.17
N PHE A 23 5.02 -2.78 -5.94
CA PHE A 23 5.32 -1.39 -6.31
C PHE A 23 6.51 -0.81 -5.53
N SER A 24 6.71 -1.22 -4.29
CA SER A 24 7.91 -0.85 -3.52
C SER A 24 9.18 -1.43 -4.12
N CYS A 25 9.13 -2.70 -4.55
CA CYS A 25 10.26 -3.36 -5.22
C CYS A 25 10.55 -2.71 -6.58
N ILE A 26 9.50 -2.40 -7.36
CA ILE A 26 9.63 -1.66 -8.61
C ILE A 26 10.27 -0.32 -8.32
N TYR A 27 9.77 0.44 -7.34
CA TYR A 27 10.33 1.74 -6.96
C TYR A 27 11.83 1.67 -6.61
N LEU A 28 12.22 0.73 -5.75
CA LEU A 28 13.63 0.52 -5.36
C LEU A 28 14.49 0.09 -6.55
N SER A 29 13.93 -0.63 -7.52
CA SER A 29 14.62 -1.07 -8.73
C SER A 29 14.70 0.04 -9.80
N ASP A 30 13.66 0.88 -9.94
CA ASP A 30 13.52 1.90 -11.01
C ASP A 30 14.05 3.28 -10.60
N GLN A 31 14.16 3.59 -9.30
CA GLN A 31 14.92 4.76 -8.86
C GLN A 31 16.43 4.65 -9.13
N LEU A 32 16.95 3.45 -9.44
CA LEU A 32 18.27 3.29 -10.03
C LEU A 32 18.31 3.65 -11.52
N TYR A 33 17.17 3.77 -12.20
CA TYR A 33 17.12 3.86 -13.66
C TYR A 33 16.06 4.84 -14.18
N LYS A 34 15.97 6.05 -13.60
CA LYS A 34 15.15 7.19 -14.09
C LYS A 34 13.68 6.82 -14.33
N PHE A 35 12.79 7.26 -13.46
CA PHE A 35 11.33 7.29 -13.68
C PHE A 35 10.97 7.84 -15.07
N SER A 36 10.90 6.96 -16.07
CA SER A 36 10.68 7.30 -17.48
C SER A 36 9.24 6.97 -17.89
N TYR A 37 8.45 6.44 -16.96
CA TYR A 37 7.05 6.09 -17.16
C TYR A 37 6.13 7.19 -16.61
N PRO A 38 5.39 7.92 -17.46
CA PRO A 38 4.59 9.09 -17.05
C PRO A 38 3.41 8.75 -16.12
N TRP A 39 3.09 7.46 -15.97
CA TRP A 39 2.03 6.98 -15.08
C TRP A 39 2.55 6.35 -13.79
N GLY A 40 3.88 6.16 -13.65
CA GLY A 40 4.48 5.49 -12.50
C GLY A 40 4.13 6.18 -11.18
N ASP A 41 4.21 7.52 -11.16
CA ASP A 41 3.90 8.33 -9.98
C ASP A 41 2.42 8.21 -9.59
N VAL A 42 1.51 8.20 -10.57
CA VAL A 42 0.06 8.09 -10.34
C VAL A 42 -0.30 6.73 -9.77
N TYR A 43 0.25 5.64 -10.34
CA TYR A 43 0.02 4.29 -9.83
C TYR A 43 0.60 4.10 -8.44
N TRP A 44 1.71 4.76 -8.14
CA TRP A 44 2.35 4.67 -6.86
C TRP A 44 1.59 5.43 -5.76
N ILE A 45 1.16 6.67 -6.02
CA ILE A 45 0.25 7.43 -5.14
C ILE A 45 -1.02 6.61 -4.89
N GLY A 46 -1.62 6.08 -5.96
CA GLY A 46 -2.83 5.27 -5.89
C GLY A 46 -2.64 4.04 -5.01
N THR A 47 -1.54 3.31 -5.19
CA THR A 47 -1.23 2.10 -4.41
C THR A 47 -0.98 2.40 -2.94
N GLY A 48 -0.32 3.51 -2.61
CA GLY A 48 -0.16 3.98 -1.24
C GLY A 48 -1.51 4.30 -0.58
N LEU A 49 -2.34 5.12 -1.22
CA LEU A 49 -3.65 5.52 -0.70
C LEU A 49 -4.62 4.35 -0.57
N ILE A 50 -4.70 3.47 -1.57
CA ILE A 50 -5.60 2.31 -1.56
C ILE A 50 -5.27 1.38 -0.41
N GLY A 51 -3.98 1.09 -0.15
CA GLY A 51 -3.63 0.22 0.97
C GLY A 51 -3.80 0.88 2.35
N ILE A 52 -3.68 2.20 2.47
CA ILE A 52 -4.09 2.90 3.71
C ILE A 52 -5.59 2.70 3.96
N ILE A 53 -6.42 2.93 2.93
CA ILE A 53 -7.88 2.81 3.06
C ILE A 53 -8.27 1.36 3.39
N ILE A 54 -7.72 0.39 2.67
CA ILE A 54 -8.05 -1.03 2.87
C ILE A 54 -7.49 -1.55 4.20
N GLY A 55 -6.31 -1.10 4.62
CA GLY A 55 -5.78 -1.36 5.95
C GLY A 55 -6.68 -0.81 7.07
N ILE A 56 -7.19 0.42 6.96
CA ILE A 56 -8.14 0.98 7.95
C ILE A 56 -9.41 0.14 8.01
N ILE A 57 -9.97 -0.22 6.86
CA ILE A 57 -11.16 -1.10 6.77
C ILE A 57 -10.86 -2.46 7.40
N GLY A 58 -9.66 -3.00 7.17
CA GLY A 58 -9.18 -4.25 7.73
C GLY A 58 -9.10 -4.22 9.25
N VAL A 59 -8.55 -3.17 9.85
CA VAL A 59 -8.51 -2.99 11.32
C VAL A 59 -9.91 -2.93 11.91
N ILE A 60 -10.81 -2.13 11.32
CA ILE A 60 -12.18 -1.96 11.83
C ILE A 60 -13.00 -3.25 11.68
N SER A 61 -12.88 -3.92 10.53
CA SER A 61 -13.77 -5.02 10.16
C SER A 61 -13.27 -6.40 10.56
N LEU A 62 -11.94 -6.60 10.59
CA LEU A 62 -11.28 -7.88 10.89
C LEU A 62 -10.52 -7.85 12.23
N GLY A 63 -10.55 -6.73 12.96
CA GLY A 63 -9.78 -6.50 14.18
C GLY A 63 -9.99 -7.51 15.32
N SER A 64 -11.11 -8.25 15.31
CA SER A 64 -11.33 -9.37 16.25
C SER A 64 -10.33 -10.52 16.07
N ARG A 65 -9.63 -10.59 14.92
CA ARG A 65 -8.57 -11.56 14.64
C ARG A 65 -7.22 -10.86 14.72
N MET A 66 -6.46 -11.15 15.77
CA MET A 66 -5.16 -10.52 16.06
C MET A 66 -4.22 -10.49 14.83
N LEU A 67 -4.12 -11.60 14.09
CA LEU A 67 -3.27 -11.70 12.90
C LEU A 67 -3.68 -10.73 11.78
N PHE A 68 -4.99 -10.60 11.48
CA PHE A 68 -5.46 -9.68 10.44
C PHE A 68 -5.36 -8.22 10.87
N SER A 69 -5.50 -7.95 12.17
CA SER A 69 -5.27 -6.62 12.73
C SER A 69 -3.81 -6.17 12.51
N ILE A 70 -2.84 -7.06 12.80
CA ILE A 70 -1.42 -6.80 12.57
C ILE A 70 -1.13 -6.56 11.08
N ILE A 71 -1.65 -7.41 10.19
CA ILE A 71 -1.46 -7.26 8.73
C ILE A 71 -2.05 -5.93 8.26
N SER A 72 -3.24 -5.56 8.73
CA SER A 72 -3.91 -4.33 8.33
C SER A 72 -3.16 -3.09 8.83
N ILE A 73 -2.56 -3.15 10.03
CA ILE A 73 -1.68 -2.08 10.54
C ILE A 73 -0.41 -1.97 9.69
N LEU A 74 0.20 -3.11 9.33
CA LEU A 74 1.36 -3.13 8.44
C LEU A 74 1.03 -2.52 7.08
N GLU A 75 -0.14 -2.81 6.52
CA GLU A 75 -0.62 -2.24 5.25
C GLU A 75 -0.75 -0.71 5.33
N ILE A 76 -1.28 -0.18 6.44
CA ILE A 76 -1.35 1.27 6.68
C ILE A 76 0.06 1.87 6.74
N LEU A 77 0.95 1.29 7.55
CA LEU A 77 2.32 1.79 7.71
C LEU A 77 3.09 1.76 6.39
N TRP A 78 2.92 0.70 5.61
CA TRP A 78 3.55 0.55 4.30
C TRP A 78 3.01 1.55 3.28
N GLY A 79 1.70 1.78 3.26
CA GLY A 79 1.09 2.81 2.42
C GLY A 79 1.56 4.21 2.76
N VAL A 80 1.68 4.55 4.05
CA VAL A 80 2.27 5.83 4.49
C VAL A 80 3.75 5.92 4.08
N GLY A 81 4.51 4.84 4.24
CA GLY A 81 5.91 4.76 3.80
C GLY A 81 6.08 5.01 2.30
N LEU A 82 5.21 4.46 1.46
CA LEU A 82 5.22 4.70 0.02
C LEU A 82 4.97 6.17 -0.33
N LEU A 83 4.01 6.81 0.33
CA LEU A 83 3.75 8.24 0.12
C LEU A 83 4.93 9.10 0.59
N ALA A 84 5.54 8.77 1.73
CA ALA A 84 6.72 9.49 2.23
C ALA A 84 7.92 9.37 1.28
N LEU A 85 8.16 8.18 0.72
CA LEU A 85 9.20 7.95 -0.29
C LEU A 85 8.97 8.79 -1.55
N LEU A 86 7.71 8.91 -2.00
CA LEU A 86 7.36 9.78 -3.12
C LEU A 86 7.65 11.25 -2.83
N PHE A 87 7.25 11.77 -1.65
CA PHE A 87 7.54 13.16 -1.27
C PHE A 87 9.04 13.43 -1.19
N LEU A 88 9.83 12.46 -0.70
CA LEU A 88 11.29 12.54 -0.74
C LEU A 88 11.83 12.60 -2.16
N ALA A 89 11.33 11.75 -3.07
CA ALA A 89 11.74 11.76 -4.47
C ALA A 89 11.43 13.10 -5.15
N LEU A 90 10.22 13.63 -4.96
CA LEU A 90 9.80 14.92 -5.51
C LEU A 90 10.65 16.07 -4.97
N GLY A 91 10.95 16.06 -3.67
CA GLY A 91 11.81 17.06 -3.03
C GLY A 91 13.21 17.09 -3.63
N ILE A 92 13.83 15.92 -3.85
CA ILE A 92 15.16 15.80 -4.48
C ILE A 92 15.13 16.29 -5.94
N THR A 93 14.10 15.95 -6.72
CA THR A 93 13.99 16.38 -8.13
C THR A 93 13.67 17.87 -8.32
N SER A 94 13.21 18.55 -7.25
CA SER A 94 12.86 19.97 -7.28
C SER A 94 14.02 20.91 -6.90
N MET A 95 15.14 20.36 -6.44
CA MET A 95 16.41 21.08 -6.21
C MET A 95 17.31 21.02 -7.44
#